data_AF-A0A1C5NEE7-F1
#
_entry.id   AF-A0A1C5NEE7-F1
#
_cell.length_a   1.000
_cell.length_b   1.000
_cell.length_c   1.000
_cell.angle_alpha   90.00
_cell.angle_beta   90.00
_cell.angle_gamma   90.00
#
_symmetry.space_group_name_H-M   'P 1'
#
loop_
_entity.id
_entity.type
_entity.pdbx_description
1 polymer ?
#
loop_
_entity_poly.entity_id
_entity_poly.type
_entity_poly.pdbx_seq_one_letter_code
_entity_poly.pdbx_strand_id
1 'polypeptide(L)'
;MKYIIMLMIVIGLALADFATGWIKAYCKGDVRSSKMRKGGLNKLAEIVVMGVAIGSEIGFEQLGHYYGHSELAGIAGTITALAVFGYIFAMEIVSILENYGEINPQAHWINKVVAKFGVFKDKED
;
A
#
# COMPACT_ATOMS: atom_id res chain seq x y z
N MET A 1 -13.69 15.05 3.46
CA MET A 1 -12.30 15.40 3.86
C MET A 1 -11.48 14.16 4.23
N LYS A 2 -12.01 13.22 5.04
CA LYS A 2 -11.34 11.94 5.37
C LYS A 2 -10.80 11.15 4.15
N TYR A 3 -11.59 10.98 3.10
CA TYR A 3 -11.19 10.22 1.91
C TYR A 3 -9.99 10.83 1.17
N ILE A 4 -9.96 12.16 1.07
CA ILE A 4 -8.86 12.90 0.44
C ILE A 4 -7.58 12.68 1.25
N ILE A 5 -7.66 12.73 2.58
CA ILE A 5 -6.51 12.49 3.46
C ILE A 5 -5.97 11.07 3.27
N MET A 6 -6.84 10.05 3.25
CA MET A 6 -6.42 8.66 3.05
C MET A 6 -5.74 8.45 1.70
N LEU A 7 -6.30 8.99 0.61
CA LEU A 7 -5.70 8.92 -0.72
C LEU A 7 -4.35 9.64 -0.77
N MET A 8 -4.25 10.83 -0.18
CA MET A 8 -2.98 11.58 -0.12
C MET A 8 -1.89 10.81 0.62
N ILE A 9 -2.23 10.11 1.70
CA ILE A 9 -1.27 9.25 2.41
C ILE A 9 -0.82 8.09 1.52
N VAL A 10 -1.74 7.37 0.89
CA VAL A 10 -1.40 6.24 0.01
C VAL A 10 -0.55 6.70 -1.18
N ILE A 11 -0.89 7.81 -1.81
CA ILE A 11 -0.09 8.40 -2.90
C ILE A 11 1.30 8.81 -2.39
N GLY A 12 1.38 9.44 -1.22
CA GLY A 12 2.66 9.83 -0.61
C GLY A 12 3.56 8.62 -0.34
N LEU A 13 2.98 7.53 0.18
CA LEU A 13 3.70 6.28 0.42
C LEU A 13 4.14 5.61 -0.87
N ALA A 14 3.26 5.50 -1.87
CA ALA A 14 3.59 4.97 -3.18
C ALA A 14 4.74 5.73 -3.86
N LEU A 15 4.75 7.07 -3.75
CA LEU A 15 5.83 7.92 -4.27
C LEU A 15 7.13 7.71 -3.50
N ALA A 16 7.07 7.62 -2.17
CA ALA A 16 8.24 7.35 -1.33
C ALA A 16 8.83 5.97 -1.63
N ASP A 17 7.99 4.95 -1.81
CA ASP A 17 8.44 3.61 -2.17
C ASP A 17 9.06 3.57 -3.57
N PHE A 18 8.41 4.20 -4.55
CA PHE A 18 8.96 4.31 -5.90
C PHE A 18 10.32 5.03 -5.90
N ALA A 19 10.45 6.13 -5.15
CA ALA A 19 11.70 6.87 -5.02
C ALA A 19 12.80 6.02 -4.35
N THR A 20 12.48 5.35 -3.24
CA THR A 20 13.46 4.50 -2.52
C THR A 20 13.88 3.29 -3.36
N GLY A 21 12.95 2.68 -4.12
CA GLY A 21 13.24 1.63 -5.08
C GLY A 21 14.15 2.09 -6.22
N TRP A 22 13.97 3.32 -6.70
CA TRP A 22 14.84 3.91 -7.72
C TRP A 22 16.25 4.21 -7.18
N ILE A 23 16.35 4.80 -6.00
CA ILE A 23 17.63 5.04 -5.30
C ILE A 23 18.37 3.72 -5.10
N LYS A 24 17.68 2.67 -4.64
CA LYS A 24 18.24 1.34 -4.46
C LYS A 24 18.81 0.78 -5.77
N ALA A 25 18.04 0.85 -6.86
CA ALA A 25 18.48 0.36 -8.15
C ALA A 25 19.72 1.11 -8.65
N TYR A 26 19.78 2.43 -8.41
CA TYR A 26 20.94 3.26 -8.74
C TYR A 26 22.18 2.88 -7.91
N CYS A 27 22.05 2.77 -6.59
CA CYS A 27 23.15 2.38 -5.70
C CYS A 27 23.74 1.00 -6.02
N LYS A 28 22.91 0.07 -6.53
CA LYS A 28 23.34 -1.29 -6.90
C LYS A 28 23.72 -1.46 -8.37
N GLY A 29 23.60 -0.41 -9.19
CA GLY A 29 23.84 -0.50 -10.63
C GLY A 29 22.85 -1.40 -11.39
N ASP A 30 21.67 -1.70 -10.82
CA ASP A 30 20.63 -2.57 -11.39
C ASP A 30 19.40 -1.76 -11.86
N VAL A 31 19.65 -0.60 -12.49
CA VAL A 31 18.57 0.24 -13.03
C VAL A 31 18.02 -0.41 -14.29
N ARG A 32 16.91 -1.14 -14.16
CA ARG A 32 16.18 -1.75 -15.28
C ARG A 32 14.81 -1.12 -15.43
N SER A 33 14.54 -0.57 -16.61
CA SER A 33 13.26 0.07 -16.95
C SER A 33 12.06 -0.88 -16.77
N SER A 34 12.20 -2.16 -17.14
CA SER A 34 11.15 -3.17 -16.96
C SER A 34 10.76 -3.38 -15.49
N LYS A 35 11.75 -3.43 -14.60
CA LYS A 35 11.57 -3.60 -13.14
C LYS A 35 10.90 -2.36 -12.52
N MET A 36 11.37 -1.16 -12.89
CA MET A 36 10.77 0.10 -12.42
C MET A 36 9.33 0.27 -12.91
N ARG A 37 9.04 -0.10 -14.16
CA ARG A 37 7.67 -0.05 -14.71
C ARG A 37 6.74 -1.02 -13.98
N LYS A 38 7.19 -2.25 -13.71
CA LYS A 38 6.40 -3.23 -12.93
C LYS A 38 6.12 -2.71 -11.53
N GLY A 39 7.14 -2.20 -10.84
CA GLY A 39 6.99 -1.58 -9.51
C GLY A 39 6.00 -0.41 -9.53
N GLY A 40 6.18 0.55 -10.45
CA GLY A 40 5.28 1.70 -10.57
C GLY A 40 3.83 1.32 -10.91
N LEU A 41 3.60 0.34 -11.79
CA LEU A 41 2.26 -0.15 -12.10
C LEU A 41 1.59 -0.82 -10.89
N ASN A 42 2.35 -1.56 -10.07
CA ASN A 42 1.83 -2.13 -8.83
C ASN A 42 1.36 -1.02 -7.87
N LYS A 43 2.14 0.05 -7.73
CA LYS A 43 1.75 1.21 -6.89
C LYS A 43 0.51 1.94 -7.41
N LEU A 44 0.39 2.07 -8.73
CA LEU A 44 -0.84 2.59 -9.33
C LEU A 44 -2.04 1.69 -9.04
N ALA A 45 -1.86 0.36 -9.06
CA ALA A 45 -2.93 -0.57 -8.71
C ALA A 45 -3.36 -0.44 -7.25
N GLU A 46 -2.43 -0.25 -6.31
CA GLU A 46 -2.75 0.00 -4.89
C GLU A 46 -3.57 1.29 -4.71
N ILE A 47 -3.24 2.37 -5.43
CA ILE A 47 -4.03 3.61 -5.42
C ILE A 47 -5.45 3.36 -5.94
N VAL A 48 -5.60 2.57 -7.01
CA VAL A 48 -6.91 2.17 -7.55
C VAL A 48 -7.70 1.34 -6.53
N VAL A 49 -7.06 0.36 -5.88
CA VAL A 49 -7.67 -0.47 -4.83
C VAL A 49 -8.17 0.40 -3.68
N MET A 50 -7.38 1.39 -3.24
CA MET A 50 -7.79 2.34 -2.21
C MET A 50 -9.01 3.18 -2.66
N GLY A 51 -9.02 3.62 -3.93
CA GLY A 51 -10.16 4.32 -4.52
C GLY A 51 -11.43 3.49 -4.51
N VAL A 52 -11.33 2.19 -4.85
CA VAL A 52 -12.45 1.24 -4.80
C VAL A 52 -12.93 1.02 -3.36
N ALA A 53 -12.04 0.95 -2.38
CA ALA A 53 -12.41 0.80 -0.97
C ALA A 53 -13.21 2.01 -0.46
N ILE A 54 -12.77 3.23 -0.80
CA ILE A 54 -13.51 4.47 -0.51
C ILE A 54 -14.85 4.49 -1.23
N GLY A 55 -14.88 4.14 -2.52
CA GLY A 55 -16.11 4.05 -3.30
C GLY A 55 -17.10 3.05 -2.70
N SER A 56 -16.61 1.92 -2.20
CA SER A 56 -17.40 0.91 -1.51
C SER A 56 -17.99 1.43 -0.21
N GLU A 57 -17.24 2.17 0.60
CA GLU A 57 -17.77 2.80 1.82
C GLU A 57 -18.93 3.75 1.49
N ILE A 58 -18.77 4.62 0.49
CA ILE A 58 -19.82 5.55 0.04
C ILE A 58 -21.04 4.77 -0.49
N GLY A 59 -20.81 3.71 -1.25
CA GLY A 59 -21.88 2.87 -1.79
C GLY A 59 -22.65 2.13 -0.70
N PHE A 60 -21.97 1.59 0.31
CA PHE A 60 -22.61 0.94 1.46
C PHE A 60 -23.44 1.93 2.28
N GLU A 61 -22.94 3.14 2.51
CA GLU A 61 -23.71 4.19 3.20
C GLU A 61 -25.03 4.50 2.45
N GLN A 62 -24.96 4.66 1.13
CA GLN A 62 -26.16 4.89 0.30
C GLN A 62 -27.14 3.72 0.32
N LEU A 63 -26.65 2.48 0.24
CA LEU A 63 -27.49 1.28 0.33
C LEU A 63 -28.14 1.15 1.72
N GLY A 64 -27.39 1.43 2.78
CA GLY A 64 -27.89 1.43 4.15
C GLY A 64 -29.03 2.42 4.34
N HIS A 65 -28.92 3.62 3.77
CA HIS A 65 -30.03 4.59 3.75
C HIS A 65 -31.24 4.07 2.98
N TYR A 66 -31.04 3.45 1.82
CA TYR A 66 -32.13 2.92 0.99
C TYR A 66 -32.90 1.78 1.67
N TYR A 67 -32.19 0.84 2.32
CA TYR A 67 -32.78 -0.35 2.95
C TYR A 67 -33.11 -0.15 4.45
N GLY A 68 -32.98 1.06 5.00
CA GLY A 68 -33.31 1.35 6.40
C GLY A 68 -32.35 0.76 7.44
N HIS A 69 -31.12 0.42 7.04
CA HIS A 69 -30.06 -0.17 7.89
C HIS A 69 -28.79 0.70 7.84
N SER A 70 -28.93 2.02 7.96
CA SER A 70 -27.84 2.99 7.77
C SER A 70 -26.66 2.77 8.73
N GLU A 71 -26.95 2.39 9.97
CA GLU A 71 -25.92 2.23 11.02
C GLU A 71 -25.01 1.02 10.74
N LEU A 72 -25.59 -0.14 10.44
CA LEU A 72 -24.85 -1.36 10.11
C LEU A 72 -24.02 -1.20 8.83
N ALA A 73 -24.59 -0.56 7.81
CA ALA A 73 -23.91 -0.34 6.55
C ALA A 73 -22.76 0.68 6.68
N GLY A 74 -22.93 1.72 7.48
CA GLY A 74 -21.88 2.69 7.78
C GLY A 74 -20.70 2.07 8.53
N ILE A 75 -20.98 1.17 9.49
CA ILE A 75 -19.93 0.39 10.19
C ILE A 75 -19.18 -0.51 9.21
N ALA A 76 -19.90 -1.27 8.38
CA ALA A 76 -19.29 -2.17 7.40
C ALA A 76 -18.41 -1.42 6.39
N GLY A 77 -18.89 -0.28 5.88
CA GLY A 77 -18.12 0.58 4.98
C GLY A 77 -16.84 1.12 5.63
N THR A 78 -16.96 1.64 6.85
CA THR A 78 -15.81 2.19 7.60
C THR A 78 -14.74 1.12 7.88
N ILE A 79 -15.17 -0.07 8.31
CA ILE A 79 -14.25 -1.21 8.55
C ILE A 79 -13.54 -1.60 7.26
N THR A 80 -14.27 -1.67 6.14
CA THR A 80 -13.70 -2.01 4.83
C THR A 80 -12.61 -1.02 4.42
N ALA A 81 -12.90 0.29 4.48
CA ALA A 81 -11.93 1.31 4.10
C ALA A 81 -10.70 1.33 5.01
N LEU A 82 -10.87 1.19 6.33
CA LEU A 82 -9.77 1.14 7.28
C LEU A 82 -8.91 -0.12 7.13
N ALA A 83 -9.53 -1.27 6.86
CA ALA A 83 -8.80 -2.53 6.65
C ALA A 83 -7.92 -2.46 5.40
N VAL A 84 -8.48 -2.00 4.28
CA VAL A 84 -7.73 -1.85 3.02
C VAL A 84 -6.63 -0.81 3.17
N PHE A 85 -6.93 0.35 3.77
CA PHE A 85 -5.94 1.39 4.05
C PHE A 85 -4.80 0.88 4.92
N GLY A 86 -5.13 0.21 6.04
CA GLY A 86 -4.13 -0.33 6.97
C GLY A 86 -3.23 -1.37 6.31
N TYR A 87 -3.80 -2.22 5.45
CA TYR A 87 -3.04 -3.20 4.69
C TYR A 87 -2.06 -2.52 3.70
N ILE A 88 -2.54 -1.61 2.86
CA ILE A 88 -1.70 -0.89 1.90
C ILE A 88 -0.61 -0.10 2.65
N PHE A 89 -0.98 0.62 3.71
CA PHE A 89 -0.05 1.37 4.54
C PHE A 89 1.08 0.48 5.07
N ALA A 90 0.74 -0.67 5.66
CA ALA A 90 1.73 -1.59 6.20
C ALA A 90 2.65 -2.13 5.10
N MET A 91 2.09 -2.53 3.95
CA MET A 91 2.85 -3.05 2.81
C MET A 91 3.82 -2.01 2.24
N GLU A 92 3.39 -0.75 2.09
CA GLU A 92 4.26 0.33 1.61
C GLU A 92 5.41 0.60 2.57
N ILE A 93 5.14 0.63 3.88
CA ILE A 93 6.19 0.81 4.89
C ILE A 93 7.20 -0.33 4.84
N VAL A 94 6.73 -1.58 4.71
CA VAL A 94 7.61 -2.75 4.57
C VAL A 94 8.48 -2.62 3.31
N SER A 95 7.90 -2.24 2.16
CA SER A 95 8.64 -2.06 0.90
C SER A 95 9.71 -0.97 0.98
N ILE A 96 9.39 0.18 1.59
CA ILE A 96 10.35 1.27 1.84
C ILE A 96 11.50 0.79 2.72
N LEU A 97 11.17 0.07 3.80
CA LEU A 97 12.16 -0.50 4.71
C LEU A 97 13.05 -1.53 4.00
N GLU A 98 12.49 -2.41 3.18
CA GLU A 98 13.26 -3.35 2.34
C GLU A 98 14.24 -2.60 1.45
N ASN A 99 13.78 -1.55 0.77
CA ASN A 99 14.63 -0.74 -0.10
C ASN A 99 15.78 -0.08 0.68
N TYR A 100 15.50 0.46 1.87
CA TYR A 100 16.52 1.05 2.73
C TYR A 100 17.51 0.02 3.29
N GLY A 101 17.03 -1.16 3.72
CA GLY A 101 17.88 -2.25 4.21
C GLY A 101 18.83 -2.80 3.13
N GLU A 102 18.39 -2.77 1.87
CA GLU A 102 19.23 -3.11 0.73
C GLU A 102 20.28 -2.03 0.38
N ILE A 103 20.04 -0.77 0.71
CA ILE A 103 20.98 0.35 0.51
C ILE A 103 22.01 0.43 1.65
N ASN A 104 21.57 0.22 2.90
CA ASN A 104 22.42 0.36 4.09
C ASN A 104 22.74 -1.00 4.74
N PRO A 105 23.98 -1.52 4.61
CA PRO A 105 24.39 -2.80 5.19
C PRO A 105 24.26 -2.88 6.72
N GLN A 106 24.29 -1.75 7.43
CA GLN A 106 24.15 -1.70 8.88
C GLN A 106 22.68 -1.86 9.34
N ALA A 107 21.72 -1.78 8.41
CA ALA A 107 20.29 -1.88 8.69
C ALA A 107 19.77 -3.32 8.64
N HIS A 108 20.62 -4.34 8.82
CA HIS A 108 20.27 -5.77 8.78
C HIS A 108 19.11 -6.18 9.71
N TRP A 109 18.83 -5.41 10.78
CA TRP A 109 17.69 -5.61 11.66
C TRP A 109 16.34 -5.48 10.93
N ILE A 110 16.29 -4.67 9.87
CA ILE A 110 15.09 -4.47 9.05
C ILE A 110 14.67 -5.77 8.39
N ASN A 111 15.61 -6.60 7.93
CA ASN A 111 15.29 -7.89 7.32
C ASN A 111 14.52 -8.82 8.28
N LYS A 112 14.74 -8.70 9.60
CA LYS A 112 13.99 -9.45 10.62
C LYS A 112 12.57 -8.91 10.82
N VAL A 113 12.39 -7.60 10.69
CA VAL A 113 11.07 -6.95 10.74
C VAL A 113 10.28 -7.34 9.50
N VAL A 114 10.85 -7.12 8.33
CA VAL A 114 10.31 -7.53 7.03
C VAL A 114 9.93 -9.02 7.03
N ALA A 115 10.80 -9.92 7.51
CA ALA A 115 10.48 -11.36 7.54
C ALA A 115 9.27 -11.72 8.41
N LYS A 116 8.95 -10.93 9.44
CA LYS A 116 7.74 -11.12 10.26
C LYS A 116 6.47 -10.61 9.58
N PHE A 117 6.59 -9.61 8.72
CA PHE A 117 5.47 -9.07 7.94
C PHE A 117 5.31 -9.75 6.56
N GLY A 118 6.38 -10.31 6.02
CA GLY A 118 6.49 -10.95 4.71
C GLY A 118 6.21 -12.44 4.73
N VAL A 119 5.13 -12.86 5.41
CA VAL A 119 4.51 -14.16 5.10
C VAL A 119 3.87 -13.99 3.73
N PHE A 120 4.65 -14.28 2.67
CA PHE A 120 4.33 -14.54 1.26
C PHE A 120 5.52 -14.13 0.38
N LYS A 121 6.72 -14.60 0.70
CA LYS A 121 7.67 -14.97 -0.36
C LYS A 121 7.33 -16.41 -0.73
N ASP A 122 6.29 -16.59 -1.54
CA ASP A 122 6.29 -17.78 -2.39
C ASP A 122 7.51 -17.65 -3.30
N LYS A 123 8.33 -18.69 -3.25
CA LYS A 123 9.47 -18.88 -4.12
C LYS A 123 8.98 -18.75 -5.56
N GLU A 124 9.59 -17.86 -6.31
CA GLU A 124 9.53 -17.89 -7.77
C GLU A 124 10.00 -19.28 -8.22
N ASP A 125 9.09 -20.05 -8.83
CA ASP A 125 9.42 -21.00 -9.88
C ASP A 125 9.40 -20.27 -11.23
#